data_AF-A0AAJ1K0P3-F1
#
_entry.id   AF-A0AAJ1K0P3-F1
#
_cell.length_a   1.000
_cell.length_b   1.000
_cell.length_c   1.000
_cell.angle_alpha   90.00
_cell.angle_beta   90.00
_cell.angle_gamma   90.00
#
_symmetry.space_group_name_H-M   'P 1'
#
loop_
_entity.id
_entity.type
_entity.pdbx_description
1 polymer ?
#
loop_
_entity_poly.entity_id
_entity_poly.type
_entity_poly.pdbx_seq_one_letter_code
_entity_poly.pdbx_strand_id
1 'polypeptide(L)'
;MSKASMIAQRLQQGQTIEKYREAGNSMLPILKSNQPVTLEPINTAELKKGDIVFCKVKGNYYTHKISAIKIQKNTMKYQIIKDL
;
A
#
# COMPACT_ATOMS: atom_id res chain seq x y z
N MET A 1 16.63 -4.22 -9.48
CA MET A 1 15.17 -4.17 -9.25
C MET A 1 14.89 -4.80 -7.88
N SER A 2 14.16 -4.14 -6.98
CA SER A 2 13.89 -4.69 -5.64
C SER A 2 12.72 -5.70 -5.67
N LYS A 3 12.64 -6.59 -4.68
CA LYS A 3 11.50 -7.51 -4.52
C LYS A 3 10.16 -6.76 -4.54
N ALA A 4 10.09 -5.64 -3.82
CA ALA A 4 8.88 -4.82 -3.72
C ALA A 4 8.48 -4.21 -5.07
N SER A 5 9.45 -3.79 -5.90
CA SER A 5 9.14 -3.34 -7.27
C SER A 5 8.62 -4.44 -8.19
N MET A 6 9.11 -5.68 -8.05
CA MET A 6 8.58 -6.82 -8.81
C MET A 6 7.15 -7.17 -8.39
N ILE A 7 6.85 -7.07 -7.09
CA ILE A 7 5.49 -7.23 -6.56
C ILE A 7 4.55 -6.17 -7.12
N ALA A 8 4.97 -4.89 -7.13
CA ALA A 8 4.16 -3.81 -7.72
C ALA A 8 3.85 -4.08 -9.21
N GLN A 9 4.84 -4.55 -9.99
CA GLN A 9 4.63 -4.89 -11.39
C GLN A 9 3.61 -6.02 -11.58
N ARG A 10 3.68 -7.08 -10.75
CA ARG A 10 2.70 -8.18 -10.80
C ARG A 10 1.29 -7.72 -10.44
N LEU A 11 1.14 -6.88 -9.42
CA LEU A 11 -0.14 -6.28 -9.05
C LEU A 11 -0.72 -5.43 -10.19
N GLN A 12 0.11 -4.64 -10.88
CA GLN A 12 -0.31 -3.88 -12.06
C GLN A 12 -0.73 -4.76 -13.24
N GLN A 13 -0.26 -6.01 -13.29
CA GLN A 13 -0.68 -7.02 -14.26
C GLN A 13 -1.94 -7.79 -13.81
N GLY A 14 -2.58 -7.39 -12.72
CA GLY A 14 -3.79 -8.04 -12.19
C GLY A 14 -3.53 -9.30 -11.36
N GLN A 15 -2.27 -9.56 -10.96
CA GLN A 15 -1.95 -10.73 -10.14
C GLN A 15 -2.07 -10.42 -8.65
N THR A 16 -2.88 -11.19 -7.94
CA THR A 16 -2.91 -11.21 -6.47
C THR A 16 -1.65 -11.87 -5.91
N ILE A 17 -1.07 -11.27 -4.88
CA ILE A 17 0.14 -11.76 -4.23
C ILE A 17 -0.19 -12.22 -2.82
N GLU A 18 -0.13 -13.53 -2.60
CA GLU A 18 -0.35 -14.13 -1.29
C GLU A 18 0.92 -14.16 -0.45
N LYS A 19 0.75 -14.11 0.87
CA LYS A 19 1.83 -14.26 1.87
C LYS A 19 3.01 -13.30 1.65
N TYR A 20 2.74 -12.10 1.12
CA TYR A 20 3.73 -11.04 1.05
C TYR A 20 4.17 -10.67 2.47
N ARG A 21 5.48 -10.43 2.64
CA ARG A 21 6.08 -10.05 3.92
C ARG A 21 7.03 -8.89 3.68
N GLU A 22 6.85 -7.85 4.47
CA GLU A 22 7.76 -6.72 4.58
C GLU A 22 8.21 -6.55 6.04
N ALA A 23 9.47 -6.13 6.23
CA ALA A 23 10.01 -5.83 7.53
C ALA A 23 9.76 -4.35 7.86
N GLY A 24 9.41 -4.07 9.12
CA GLY A 24 9.15 -2.70 9.57
C GLY A 24 8.17 -2.66 10.74
N ASN A 25 8.16 -1.53 11.43
CA ASN A 25 7.31 -1.29 12.61
C ASN A 25 6.39 -0.07 12.43
N SER A 26 6.44 0.61 11.29
CA SER A 26 5.63 1.80 11.00
C SER A 26 4.12 1.54 10.98
N MET A 27 3.73 0.27 10.79
CA MET A 27 2.33 -0.16 10.73
C MET A 27 1.86 -0.84 12.03
N LEU A 28 2.63 -0.78 13.13
CA LEU A 28 2.15 -1.28 14.42
C LEU A 28 1.04 -0.38 15.00
N PRO A 29 0.03 -0.93 15.70
CA PRO A 29 -0.17 -2.35 16.01
C PRO A 29 -0.91 -3.14 14.91
N ILE A 30 -1.25 -2.51 13.78
CA ILE A 30 -2.13 -3.09 12.74
C ILE A 30 -1.45 -4.23 11.97
N LEU A 31 -0.21 -4.01 11.51
CA LEU A 31 0.61 -5.02 10.85
C LEU A 31 1.95 -5.14 11.57
N LYS A 32 2.29 -6.36 12.00
CA LYS A 32 3.58 -6.66 12.60
C LYS A 32 4.64 -6.87 11.53
N SER A 33 5.90 -6.61 11.87
CA SER A 33 7.04 -6.91 11.02
C SER A 33 7.01 -8.37 10.53
N ASN A 34 7.17 -8.59 9.22
CA ASN A 34 7.09 -9.89 8.55
C ASN A 34 5.76 -10.65 8.70
N GLN A 35 4.70 -10.01 9.17
CA GLN A 35 3.37 -10.59 9.15
C GLN A 35 2.96 -10.85 7.68
N PRO A 36 2.54 -12.08 7.33
CA PRO A 36 2.09 -12.37 5.98
C PRO A 36 0.79 -11.64 5.68
N VAL A 37 0.74 -10.97 4.54
CA VAL A 37 -0.45 -10.29 4.01
C VAL A 37 -0.73 -10.71 2.57
N THR A 38 -1.99 -10.57 2.15
CA THR A 38 -2.37 -10.69 0.75
C THR A 38 -2.47 -9.29 0.16
N LEU A 39 -1.83 -9.08 -1.00
CA LEU A 39 -1.95 -7.85 -1.78
C LEU A 39 -2.81 -8.14 -3.00
N GLU A 40 -3.87 -7.35 -3.17
CA GLU A 40 -4.79 -7.46 -4.29
C GLU A 40 -4.66 -6.22 -5.20
N PRO A 41 -4.77 -6.38 -6.53
CA PRO A 41 -4.83 -5.26 -7.45
C PRO A 41 -6.04 -4.35 -7.19
N ILE A 42 -5.87 -3.04 -7.38
CA ILE A 42 -6.97 -2.08 -7.28
C ILE A 42 -7.67 -2.06 -8.65
N ASN A 43 -8.81 -2.76 -8.75
CA ASN A 43 -9.49 -2.94 -10.03
C ASN A 43 -10.43 -1.77 -10.36
N THR A 44 -11.26 -1.34 -9.40
CA THR A 44 -12.22 -0.23 -9.55
C THR A 44 -12.68 0.38 -8.22
N ALA A 45 -12.19 -0.13 -7.08
CA ALA A 45 -12.65 0.30 -5.77
C ALA A 45 -12.22 1.74 -5.48
N GLU A 46 -13.18 2.57 -5.07
CA GLU A 46 -12.86 3.86 -4.46
C GLU A 46 -12.14 3.62 -3.14
N LEU A 47 -10.90 4.09 -3.06
CA LEU A 47 -10.12 4.06 -1.84
C LEU A 47 -10.75 5.01 -0.81
N LYS A 48 -10.84 4.57 0.44
CA LYS A 48 -11.38 5.35 1.55
C LYS A 48 -10.37 5.53 2.68
N LYS A 49 -10.67 6.48 3.57
CA LYS A 49 -9.90 6.67 4.80
C LYS A 49 -9.90 5.37 5.60
N GLY A 50 -8.73 4.95 6.06
CA GLY A 50 -8.53 3.71 6.81
C GLY A 50 -8.04 2.53 5.98
N ASP A 51 -8.15 2.57 4.65
CA ASP A 51 -7.61 1.51 3.80
C ASP A 51 -6.08 1.45 3.90
N ILE A 52 -5.54 0.24 3.83
CA ILE A 52 -4.09 -0.02 3.76
C ILE A 52 -3.73 -0.25 2.30
N VAL A 53 -2.83 0.58 1.78
CA VAL A 53 -2.40 0.54 0.38
C VAL A 53 -0.92 0.21 0.28
N PHE A 54 -0.59 -0.62 -0.70
CA PHE A 54 0.80 -0.83 -1.11
C PHE A 54 1.18 0.23 -2.16
N CYS A 55 1.99 1.20 -1.76
CA CYS A 55 2.23 2.41 -2.56
C CYS A 55 3.71 2.80 -2.62
N LYS A 56 4.06 3.61 -3.62
CA LYS A 56 5.44 4.06 -3.85
C LYS A 56 5.74 5.33 -3.05
N VAL A 57 6.75 5.27 -2.18
CA VAL A 57 7.26 6.40 -1.39
C VAL A 57 8.76 6.54 -1.65
N LYS A 58 9.16 7.71 -2.17
CA LYS A 58 10.58 8.04 -2.47
C LYS A 58 11.35 6.93 -3.20
N GLY A 59 10.71 6.28 -4.17
CA GLY A 59 11.35 5.25 -5.01
C GLY A 59 11.11 3.80 -4.57
N ASN A 60 10.70 3.56 -3.32
CA ASN A 60 10.43 2.23 -2.77
C ASN A 60 8.94 1.99 -2.53
N TYR A 61 8.52 0.75 -2.40
CA TYR A 61 7.12 0.39 -2.13
C TYR A 61 6.96 -0.15 -0.72
N TYR A 62 5.90 0.30 -0.04
CA TYR A 62 5.57 -0.05 1.34
C TYR A 62 4.05 -0.08 1.53
N THR A 63 3.59 -0.75 2.58
CA THR A 63 2.20 -0.58 3.03
C THR A 63 2.06 0.67 3.90
N HIS A 64 0.99 1.42 3.66
CA HIS A 64 0.61 2.58 4.49
C HIS A 64 -0.91 2.69 4.61
N LYS A 65 -1.38 3.24 5.74
CA LYS A 65 -2.80 3.55 5.94
C LYS A 65 -3.15 4.93 5.41
N ILE A 66 -4.29 5.05 4.71
CA ILE A 66 -4.84 6.33 4.27
C ILE A 66 -5.45 7.07 5.48
N SER A 67 -4.95 8.28 5.78
CA SER A 67 -5.49 9.14 6.84
C SER A 67 -6.52 10.16 6.37
N ALA A 68 -6.37 10.64 5.14
CA ALA A 68 -7.24 11.65 4.58
C ALA A 68 -7.30 11.54 3.05
N ILE A 69 -8.41 12.01 2.51
CA ILE A 69 -8.68 12.06 1.07
C ILE A 69 -9.13 13.48 0.77
N LYS A 70 -8.57 14.07 -0.28
CA LYS A 70 -8.97 15.40 -0.75
C LYS A 70 -9.01 15.43 -2.27
N ILE A 71 -9.97 16.16 -2.82
CA ILE A 71 -9.97 16.52 -4.24
C ILE A 71 -9.12 17.78 -4.39
N GLN A 72 -8.12 17.75 -5.26
CA GLN A 72 -7.29 18.91 -5.58
C GLN A 72 -7.14 19.01 -7.10
N LYS A 73 -7.56 20.13 -7.69
CA LYS A 73 -7.54 20.36 -9.14
C LYS A 73 -8.16 19.19 -9.92
N ASN A 74 -9.38 18.80 -9.53
CA ASN A 74 -10.10 17.66 -10.12
C ASN A 74 -9.39 16.28 -10.02
N THR A 75 -8.36 16.16 -9.17
CA THR A 75 -7.63 14.91 -8.94
C THR A 75 -7.78 14.47 -7.48
N MET A 76 -8.05 13.18 -7.25
CA MET A 76 -8.03 12.60 -5.91
C MET A 76 -6.59 12.56 -5.36
N LYS A 77 -6.39 13.07 -4.14
CA LYS A 77 -5.13 13.01 -3.41
C LYS A 77 -5.36 12.26 -2.10
N TYR A 78 -4.50 11.28 -1.86
CA TYR A 78 -4.52 10.45 -0.65
C TYR A 78 -3.36 10.86 0.25
N GLN A 79 -3.66 11.15 1.51
CA GLN A 79 -2.65 11.32 2.54
C GLN A 79 -2.43 9.97 3.21
N ILE A 80 -1.16 9.55 3.27
CA ILE A 80 -0.74 8.34 3.96
C ILE A 80 -0.11 8.68 5.29
N ILE A 81 -0.30 7.82 6.29
CA ILE A 81 0.40 7.91 7.57
C ILE A 81 1.74 7.21 7.45
N LYS A 82 2.81 7.90 7.84
CA LYS A 82 4.16 7.32 7.84
C LYS A 82 4.33 6.29 8.95
N ASP A 83 3.84 6.61 10.16
CA ASP A 83 3.91 5.78 11.38
C ASP A 83 2.55 5.87 12.09
N LEU A 84 1.94 4.73 12.44
CA LEU A 84 0.57 4.62 12.96
C LEU A 84 0.39 5.08 14.41
#